data_AF-A0A6V7JWZ2-F1
#
_entry.id   AF-A0A6V7JWZ2-F1
#
_cell.length_a   1.000
_cell.length_b   1.000
_cell.length_c   1.000
_cell.angle_alpha   90.00
_cell.angle_beta   90.00
_cell.angle_gamma   90.00
#
_symmetry.space_group_name_H-M   'P 1'
#
loop_
_entity.id
_entity.type
_entity.pdbx_description
1 polymer ?
#
loop_
_entity_poly.entity_id
_entity_poly.type
_entity_poly.pdbx_seq_one_letter_code
_entity_poly.pdbx_strand_id
1 'polypeptide(L)' 'IDALNDRCILYKELSDRVIKCAFWLIKQELQRSEIVTICSYRHLDTIVPFLACILVGALVHPWWDDAMSD' A
#
# COMPACT_ATOMS: atom_id res chain seq x y z
N ILE A 1 -10.54 8.63 -6.92
CA ILE A 1 -10.17 9.74 -7.84
C ILE A 1 -9.11 10.54 -7.13
N ASP A 2 -7.95 10.73 -7.75
CA ASP A 2 -6.91 11.62 -7.26
C ASP A 2 -7.32 13.05 -7.60
N ALA A 3 -7.49 13.90 -6.59
CA ALA A 3 -7.95 15.28 -6.77
C ALA A 3 -6.91 16.17 -7.47
N LEU A 4 -5.63 15.79 -7.47
CA LEU A 4 -4.56 16.57 -8.10
C LEU A 4 -4.34 16.20 -9.56
N ASN A 5 -4.69 14.97 -9.96
CA ASN A 5 -4.35 14.43 -11.27
C ASN A 5 -5.56 13.89 -12.06
N ASP A 6 -6.79 14.02 -11.55
CA ASP A 6 -8.03 13.44 -12.08
C ASP A 6 -7.94 11.93 -12.38
N ARG A 7 -6.95 11.24 -11.80
CA ARG A 7 -6.74 9.82 -12.03
C ARG A 7 -7.81 9.03 -11.29
N CYS A 8 -8.54 8.20 -12.02
CA CYS A 8 -9.47 7.25 -11.46
C CYS A 8 -9.00 5.85 -11.81
N ILE A 9 -8.81 5.01 -10.79
CA ILE A 9 -8.57 3.58 -10.99
C ILE A 9 -9.87 2.82 -10.82
N LEU A 10 -10.12 1.87 -11.71
CA LEU A 10 -11.23 0.95 -11.58
C LEU A 10 -10.96 -0.06 -10.47
N TYR A 11 -12.01 -0.54 -9.79
CA TYR A 11 -11.87 -1.53 -8.72
C TYR A 11 -11.13 -2.79 -9.18
N LYS A 12 -11.39 -3.25 -10.42
CA LYS A 12 -10.72 -4.41 -11.01
C LYS A 12 -9.21 -4.19 -11.19
N GLU A 13 -8.81 -3.01 -11.62
CA GLU A 13 -7.39 -2.68 -11.80
C GLU A 13 -6.69 -2.55 -10.44
N LEU A 14 -7.37 -1.95 -9.46
CA LEU A 14 -6.87 -1.89 -8.09
C LEU A 14 -6.66 -3.30 -7.52
N SER A 15 -7.63 -4.20 -7.66
CA SER A 15 -7.51 -5.57 -7.15
C SER A 15 -6.35 -6.33 -7.80
N ASP A 16 -6.17 -6.20 -9.11
CA ASP A 16 -5.05 -6.86 -9.80
C ASP A 16 -3.69 -6.34 -9.31
N ARG A 17 -3.57 -5.03 -9.07
CA ARG A 17 -2.35 -4.42 -8.52
C ARG A 17 -2.08 -4.86 -7.09
N VAL A 18 -3.12 -4.93 -6.26
CA VAL A 18 -3.04 -5.39 -4.87
C VAL A 18 -2.60 -6.85 -4.79
N ILE A 19 -3.17 -7.74 -5.61
CA ILE A 19 -2.78 -9.16 -5.64
C ILE A 19 -1.34 -9.33 -6.09
N LYS A 20 -0.91 -8.62 -7.14
CA LYS A 20 0.49 -8.64 -7.61
C LYS A 20 1.45 -8.16 -6.53
N CYS A 21 1.09 -7.09 -5.81
CA CYS A 21 1.89 -6.57 -4.70
C CYS A 21 1.97 -7.56 -3.54
N ALA A 22 0.86 -8.17 -3.14
CA ALA A 22 0.84 -9.20 -2.08
C ALA A 22 1.74 -10.40 -2.44
N PHE A 23 1.67 -10.86 -3.69
CA PHE A 23 2.53 -11.94 -4.16
C PHE A 23 4.01 -11.55 -4.18
N TRP A 24 4.31 -10.30 -4.52
CA TRP A 24 5.67 -9.76 -4.45
C TRP A 24 6.17 -9.69 -3.00
N LEU A 25 5.34 -9.28 -2.03
CA LEU A 25 5.69 -9.25 -0.61
C LEU A 25 6.01 -10.66 -0.07
N ILE A 26 5.21 -11.67 -0.43
CA ILE A 26 5.47 -13.07 -0.06
C ILE A 26 6.82 -13.55 -0.64
N LYS A 27 7.18 -13.10 -1.85
CA LYS A 27 8.50 -13.38 -2.46
C LYS A 27 9.66 -12.67 -1.76
N GLN A 28 9.42 -11.55 -1.09
CA GLN A 28 10.41 -10.90 -0.22
C GLN A 28 10.52 -11.60 1.15
N GLU A 29 9.99 -12.82 1.27
CA GLU A 29 9.98 -13.64 2.48
C GLU A 29 9.16 -13.05 3.64
N LEU A 30 8.29 -12.08 3.33
CA LEU A 30 7.44 -11.44 4.33
C LEU A 30 6.53 -12.46 5.01
N GLN A 31 6.64 -12.59 6.33
CA GLN A 31 5.87 -13.52 7.13
C GLN A 31 4.63 -12.84 7.74
N ARG A 32 3.65 -13.67 8.11
CA ARG A 32 2.53 -13.23 8.93
C ARG A 32 3.05 -12.66 10.24
N SER A 33 2.43 -11.56 10.69
CA SER A 33 2.82 -10.83 11.91
C SER A 33 4.12 -10.01 11.83
N GLU A 34 4.76 -9.89 10.67
CA GLU A 34 5.80 -8.87 10.48
C GLU A 34 5.19 -7.48 10.29
N ILE A 35 5.97 -6.46 10.67
CA ILE A 35 5.55 -5.06 10.60
C ILE A 35 6.07 -4.46 9.30
N VAL A 36 5.16 -3.98 8.46
CA VAL A 36 5.47 -3.21 7.25
C VAL A 36 5.15 -1.75 7.50
N THR A 37 6.17 -0.91 7.37
CA THR A 37 5.98 0.55 7.42
C THR A 37 5.79 1.08 6.01
N ILE A 38 4.73 1.87 5.80
CA ILE A 38 4.48 2.54 4.53
C ILE A 38 4.82 4.01 4.70
N CYS A 39 5.88 4.45 4.02
CA CYS A 39 6.29 5.86 3.94
C CYS A 39 6.01 6.36 2.53
N SER A 40 4.86 7.00 2.33
CA SER A 40 4.50 7.57 1.04
C SER A 40 3.68 8.83 1.24
N TYR A 41 3.80 9.79 0.33
CA TYR A 41 2.94 10.96 0.31
C TYR A 41 1.49 10.55 0.01
N ARG A 42 0.55 11.50 0.15
CA ARG A 42 -0.85 11.30 -0.26
C ARG A 42 -0.93 11.07 -1.76
N HIS A 43 -0.81 9.81 -2.16
CA HIS A 43 -0.89 9.34 -3.53
C HIS A 43 -1.87 8.17 -3.60
N LEU A 44 -2.57 8.07 -4.73
CA LEU A 44 -3.61 7.08 -4.90
C LEU A 44 -3.06 5.64 -4.89
N ASP A 45 -1.78 5.46 -5.22
CA ASP A 45 -1.13 4.14 -5.18
C ASP A 45 -0.77 3.68 -3.76
N THR A 46 -0.76 4.55 -2.75
CA THR A 46 -0.43 4.20 -1.36
C THR A 46 -1.40 3.16 -0.79
N ILE A 47 -2.62 3.10 -1.32
CA ILE A 47 -3.63 2.10 -0.93
C ILE A 47 -3.26 0.68 -1.38
N VAL A 48 -2.45 0.53 -2.43
CA VAL A 48 -2.05 -0.78 -2.98
C VAL A 48 -1.20 -1.58 -2.00
N PRO A 49 -0.04 -1.08 -1.51
CA PRO A 49 0.77 -1.81 -0.53
C PRO A 49 0.03 -1.98 0.80
N PHE A 50 -0.84 -1.02 1.19
CA PHE A 50 -1.65 -1.12 2.40
C PHE A 50 -2.59 -2.34 2.36
N LEU A 51 -3.39 -2.47 1.28
CA LEU A 51 -4.28 -3.61 1.09
C LEU A 51 -3.51 -4.92 0.88
N ALA A 52 -2.38 -4.87 0.18
CA ALA A 52 -1.55 -6.05 -0.07
C ALA A 52 -1.04 -6.66 1.25
N CYS A 53 -0.61 -5.84 2.21
CA CYS A 53 -0.17 -6.34 3.51
C CYS A 53 -1.32 -6.96 4.32
N ILE A 54 -2.52 -6.40 4.26
CA ILE A 54 -3.73 -6.98 4.89
C ILE A 54 -4.01 -8.37 4.31
N LEU A 55 -3.88 -8.55 2.99
CA LEU A 55 -4.06 -9.85 2.35
C LEU A 55 -3.02 -10.89 2.77
N VAL A 56 -1.77 -10.46 2.98
CA VAL A 56 -0.68 -11.34 3.45
C VAL A 56 -0.84 -11.66 4.94
N GLY A 57 -1.54 -10.82 5.71
CA GLY A 57 -1.68 -10.93 7.16
C GLY A 57 -0.52 -10.30 7.93
N ALA A 58 0.07 -9.25 7.36
CA ALA A 58 1.13 -8.46 7.99
C ALA A 58 0.54 -7.23 8.71
N LEU A 59 1.24 -6.77 9.75
CA LEU A 59 0.86 -5.55 10.48
C LEU A 59 1.36 -4.35 9.69
N VAL A 60 0.47 -3.44 9.31
CA VAL A 60 0.86 -2.20 8.62
C VAL A 60 0.83 -1.03 9.56
N HIS A 61 1.95 -0.29 9.61
CA HIS A 61 2.01 1.04 10.18
C HIS A 61 2.19 2.07 9.04
N PRO A 62 1.15 2.86 8.71
CA PRO A 62 1.36 4.02 7.87
C PRO A 62 2.20 5.03 8.69
N TRP A 63 3.38 5.38 8.18
CA TRP A 63 4.15 6.48 8.78
C TRP A 63 3.44 7.77 8.39
N TRP A 64 2.77 8.39 9.36
CA TRP A 64 2.16 9.69 9.16
C TRP A 64 3.29 10.72 9.10
N ASP A 65 3.40 11.38 7.96
CA ASP A 65 4.38 12.42 7.68
C ASP A 65 4.03 13.70 8.44
N ASP A 66 4.11 13.67 9.77
CA ASP A 66 4.03 14.86 10.63
C ASP A 66 5.43 15.34 11.05
N ALA A 67 6.47 14.56 10.71
CA ALA A 67 7.87 14.82 11.06
C ALA A 67 8.70 15.41 9.89
N MET A 68 8.09 15.67 8.73
CA MET A 68 8.74 16.32 7.56
C MET A 68 8.05 17.62 7.12
N SER A 69 7.23 18.19 7.99
CA SER A 69 6.74 19.57 7.87
C SER A 69 7.76 20.53 8.49
N ASP A 70 8.86 20.75 7.78
CA ASP A 70 9.79 21.87 7.98
C ASP A 70 9.51 22.96 6.93
#